data_AF-A0A382J6I6-F1
#
_entry.id   AF-A0A382J6I6-F1
#
_cell.length_a   1.000
_cell.length_b   1.000
_cell.length_c   1.000
_cell.angle_alpha   90.00
_cell.angle_beta   90.00
_cell.angle_gamma   90.00
#
_symmetry.space_group_name_H-M   'P 1'
#
loop_
_entity.id
_entity.type
_entity.pdbx_description
1 polymer ?
#
loop_
_entity_poly.entity_id
_entity_poly.type
_entity_poly.pdbx_seq_one_letter_code
_entity_poly.pdbx_strand_id
1 'polypeptide(L)'
;MTLQNLLVAGEVNLGNRPNRKPIVPSAVFGMVVFIVTEVMFFSGLISAYLIIRSGLEEWPPWGQPRLPIEATAFNTFLLVLSAFAVYRSRNLLLQHKQTKA
;
A
#
# COMPACT_ATOMS: atom_id res chain seq x y z
N MET A 1 33.83 48.69 16.03
CA MET A 1 32.87 47.92 15.20
C MET A 1 32.52 46.67 15.98
N THR A 2 31.46 46.74 16.78
CA THR A 2 31.22 45.84 17.93
C THR A 2 30.34 44.65 17.54
N LEU A 3 30.67 43.48 18.10
CA LEU A 3 30.03 42.17 17.90
C LEU A 3 28.51 42.13 18.16
N GLN A 4 27.92 43.22 18.66
CA GLN A 4 26.48 43.39 18.85
C GLN A 4 25.71 43.36 17.52
N ASN A 5 26.29 43.86 16.42
CA ASN A 5 25.62 43.85 15.12
C ASN A 5 25.48 42.43 14.51
N LEU A 6 26.34 41.49 14.93
CA LEU A 6 26.29 40.09 14.45
C LEU A 6 25.36 39.21 15.29
N LEU A 7 25.16 39.50 16.57
CA LEU A 7 24.20 38.78 17.42
C LEU A 7 22.75 39.17 17.09
N VAL A 8 22.48 40.41 16.68
CA VAL A 8 21.14 40.84 16.21
C VAL A 8 20.75 40.17 14.88
N ALA A 9 21.71 39.83 14.04
CA ALA A 9 21.47 39.07 12.80
C ALA A 9 21.16 37.57 13.04
N GLY A 10 21.37 37.06 14.26
CA GLY A 10 21.10 35.67 14.65
C GLY A 10 19.61 35.40 14.94
N GLU A 11 18.81 36.44 15.16
CA GLU A 11 17.34 36.35 15.29
C GLU A 11 16.71 36.27 13.88
N VAL A 12 17.05 35.23 13.12
CA VAL A 12 16.39 34.93 11.85
C VAL A 12 14.92 34.65 12.19
N ASN A 13 14.04 35.60 11.86
CA ASN A 13 12.60 35.47 12.03
C ASN A 13 12.08 34.29 11.19
N LEU A 14 12.02 33.10 11.79
CA LEU A 14 11.52 31.87 11.15
C LEU A 14 9.99 31.87 11.01
N GLY A 15 9.33 32.96 11.42
CA GLY A 15 7.88 33.06 11.57
C GLY A 15 7.08 33.04 10.26
N ASN A 16 7.75 33.07 9.11
CA ASN A 16 7.08 33.10 7.81
C ASN A 16 7.59 32.04 6.81
N ARG A 17 7.91 30.83 7.28
CA ARG A 17 8.12 29.71 6.36
C ARG A 17 6.79 29.41 5.67
N PRO A 18 6.70 29.48 4.32
CA PRO A 18 5.47 29.14 3.64
C PRO A 18 5.11 27.70 3.99
N ASN A 19 3.93 27.51 4.59
CA ASN A 19 3.40 26.19 4.90
C ASN A 19 3.11 25.47 3.57
N ARG A 20 4.11 24.72 3.09
CA ARG A 20 3.97 23.90 1.89
C ARG A 20 3.05 22.75 2.24
N LYS A 21 1.78 22.89 1.88
CA LYS A 21 0.83 21.77 1.90
C LYS A 21 1.35 20.71 0.92
N PRO A 22 1.78 19.53 1.38
CA PRO A 22 2.24 18.49 0.48
C PRO A 22 1.08 18.02 -0.40
N ILE A 23 1.35 17.79 -1.69
CA ILE A 23 0.34 17.34 -2.67
C ILE A 23 -0.23 15.97 -2.28
N VAL A 24 0.61 15.12 -1.67
CA VAL A 24 0.24 13.80 -1.17
C VAL A 24 0.74 13.67 0.28
N PRO A 25 -0.09 13.19 1.22
CA PRO A 25 0.38 12.87 2.57
C PRO A 25 1.50 11.83 2.52
N SER A 26 2.56 12.04 3.29
CA SER A 26 3.73 11.14 3.32
C SER A 26 3.37 9.68 3.61
N ALA A 27 2.39 9.44 4.48
CA ALA A 27 1.89 8.11 4.80
C ALA A 27 1.26 7.40 3.60
N VAL A 28 0.50 8.13 2.77
CA VAL A 28 -0.13 7.56 1.56
C VAL A 28 0.94 7.22 0.54
N PHE A 29 1.93 8.10 0.35
CA PHE A 29 3.06 7.86 -0.54
C PHE A 29 3.86 6.62 -0.11
N GLY A 30 4.19 6.50 1.17
CA GLY A 30 4.89 5.33 1.72
C GLY A 30 4.11 4.03 1.51
N MET A 31 2.80 4.04 1.74
CA MET A 31 1.94 2.87 1.49
C MET A 31 1.92 2.46 0.01
N VAL A 32 1.87 3.43 -0.93
CA VAL A 32 1.91 3.13 -2.37
C VAL A 32 3.24 2.49 -2.76
N VAL A 33 4.36 3.05 -2.30
CA VAL A 33 5.69 2.46 -2.57
C VAL A 33 5.77 1.04 -2.02
N PHE A 34 5.31 0.80 -0.80
CA PHE A 34 5.27 -0.52 -0.19
C PHE A 34 4.44 -1.52 -1.02
N ILE A 35 3.23 -1.14 -1.46
CA ILE A 35 2.39 -2.01 -2.29
C ILE A 35 3.07 -2.32 -3.63
N VAL A 36 3.71 -1.33 -4.26
CA VAL A 36 4.46 -1.56 -5.52
C VAL A 36 5.59 -2.54 -5.31
N THR A 37 6.36 -2.43 -4.22
CA THR A 37 7.44 -3.38 -3.93
C THR A 37 6.92 -4.80 -3.69
N GLU A 38 5.79 -4.95 -2.99
CA GLU A 38 5.13 -6.24 -2.79
C GLU A 38 4.64 -6.84 -4.13
N VAL A 39 4.04 -6.02 -5.00
CA VAL A 39 3.62 -6.46 -6.35
C VAL A 39 4.82 -6.97 -7.16
N MET A 40 5.97 -6.28 -7.12
CA MET A 40 7.18 -6.75 -7.79
C MET A 40 7.69 -8.07 -7.21
N PHE A 41 7.68 -8.21 -5.89
CA PHE A 41 8.06 -9.45 -5.20
C PHE A 41 7.16 -10.63 -5.60
N PHE A 42 5.84 -10.50 -5.49
CA PHE A 42 4.91 -11.55 -5.88
C PHE A 42 4.96 -11.85 -7.39
N SER A 43 5.18 -10.84 -8.23
CA SER A 43 5.37 -11.03 -9.68
C SER A 43 6.60 -11.89 -9.98
N GLY A 44 7.69 -11.71 -9.23
CA GLY A 44 8.87 -12.58 -9.31
C GLY A 44 8.55 -14.03 -8.96
N LEU A 45 7.78 -14.26 -7.88
CA LEU A 45 7.34 -15.60 -7.48
C LEU A 45 6.43 -16.27 -8.52
N ILE A 46 5.48 -15.51 -9.08
CA ILE A 46 4.58 -15.99 -10.14
C ILE A 46 5.39 -16.30 -11.41
N SER A 47 6.33 -15.43 -11.78
CA SER A 47 7.22 -15.64 -12.93
C SER A 47 8.04 -16.92 -12.79
N ALA A 48 8.65 -17.14 -11.61
CA ALA A 48 9.38 -18.37 -11.31
C ALA A 48 8.49 -19.61 -11.46
N TYR A 49 7.26 -19.59 -10.95
CA TYR A 49 6.29 -20.67 -11.14
C TYR A 49 5.98 -20.92 -12.63
N LEU A 50 5.72 -19.86 -13.40
CA LEU A 50 5.38 -19.98 -14.82
C LEU A 50 6.52 -20.54 -15.66
N ILE A 51 7.76 -20.13 -15.40
CA ILE A 51 8.96 -20.63 -16.08
C ILE A 51 9.17 -22.13 -15.79
N ILE A 52 9.04 -22.54 -14.53
CA ILE A 52 9.17 -23.96 -14.17
C ILE A 52 8.03 -24.78 -14.78
N ARG A 53 6.79 -24.24 -14.74
CA ARG A 53 5.61 -24.90 -15.29
C ARG A 53 5.69 -25.09 -16.79
N SER A 54 6.25 -24.14 -17.54
CA SER A 54 6.36 -24.25 -19.00
C SER A 54 7.41 -25.26 -19.46
N GLY A 55 8.39 -25.59 -18.61
CA GLY A 55 9.40 -26.61 -18.87
C GLY A 55 8.96 -28.05 -18.60
N LEU A 56 7.74 -28.28 -18.10
CA LEU A 56 7.21 -29.60 -17.76
C LEU A 56 6.05 -29.98 -18.69
N GLU A 57 6.13 -31.17 -19.30
CA GLU A 57 5.08 -31.68 -20.21
C GLU A 57 3.78 -32.01 -19.47
N GLU A 58 3.88 -32.53 -18.24
CA GLU A 58 2.73 -32.90 -17.42
C GLU A 58 2.80 -32.24 -16.04
N TRP A 59 1.69 -31.62 -15.63
CA TRP A 59 1.55 -31.07 -14.28
C TRP A 59 0.10 -31.05 -13.83
N PRO A 60 -0.16 -31.41 -12.57
CA PRO A 60 0.81 -31.72 -11.50
C PRO A 60 1.45 -33.12 -11.65
N PRO A 61 2.73 -33.30 -11.28
CA PRO A 61 3.39 -34.60 -11.29
C PRO A 61 2.57 -35.70 -10.61
N TRP A 62 2.78 -36.93 -11.05
CA TRP A 62 2.07 -38.08 -10.50
C TRP A 62 2.41 -38.29 -9.01
N GLY A 63 1.44 -38.80 -8.25
CA GLY A 63 1.58 -39.04 -6.82
C GLY A 63 1.49 -37.80 -5.92
N GLN A 64 1.30 -36.60 -6.47
CA GLN A 64 1.13 -35.39 -5.67
C GLN A 64 -0.32 -35.18 -5.19
N PRO A 65 -0.53 -34.81 -3.91
CA PRO A 65 -1.83 -34.38 -3.41
C PRO A 65 -2.44 -33.29 -4.28
N ARG A 66 -3.73 -33.42 -4.61
CA ARG A 66 -4.46 -32.42 -5.40
C ARG A 66 -4.90 -31.27 -4.49
N LEU A 67 -4.97 -30.07 -5.08
CA LEU A 67 -5.42 -28.88 -4.37
C LEU A 67 -6.85 -29.09 -3.82
N PRO A 68 -7.13 -28.78 -2.54
CA PRO A 68 -8.48 -28.81 -1.99
C PRO A 68 -9.28 -27.60 -2.50
N ILE A 69 -9.92 -27.77 -3.66
CA ILE A 69 -10.63 -26.70 -4.39
C ILE A 69 -11.70 -26.03 -3.52
N GLU A 70 -12.43 -26.80 -2.72
CA GLU A 70 -13.51 -26.30 -1.86
C GLU A 70 -12.99 -25.32 -0.79
N ALA A 71 -11.92 -25.70 -0.09
CA ALA A 71 -11.30 -24.86 0.92
C ALA A 71 -10.69 -23.60 0.30
N THR A 72 -10.03 -23.72 -0.86
CA THR A 72 -9.48 -22.57 -1.58
C THR A 72 -10.58 -21.61 -2.02
N ALA A 73 -11.66 -22.11 -2.63
CA ALA A 73 -12.78 -21.29 -3.10
C ALA A 73 -13.48 -20.58 -1.94
N PHE A 74 -13.69 -21.28 -0.82
CA PHE A 74 -14.27 -20.69 0.39
C PHE A 74 -13.41 -19.55 0.95
N ASN A 75 -12.09 -19.74 1.04
CA ASN A 75 -11.18 -18.70 1.51
C ASN A 75 -11.16 -17.49 0.57
N THR A 76 -11.16 -17.71 -0.75
CA THR A 76 -11.24 -16.61 -1.73
C THR A 76 -12.56 -15.85 -1.59
N PHE A 77 -13.67 -16.55 -1.42
CA PHE A 77 -14.97 -15.93 -1.19
C PHE A 77 -14.97 -15.04 0.06
N LEU A 78 -14.42 -15.54 1.18
CA LEU A 78 -14.30 -14.75 2.40
C LEU A 78 -13.43 -13.50 2.24
N LEU A 79 -12.32 -13.59 1.49
CA LEU A 79 -11.47 -12.43 1.20
C LEU A 79 -12.21 -11.37 0.39
N VAL A 80 -12.98 -11.77 -0.63
CA VAL A 80 -13.79 -10.85 -1.44
C VAL A 80 -14.89 -10.20 -0.59
N LEU A 81 -15.56 -10.98 0.26
CA LEU A 81 -16.58 -10.47 1.18
C LEU A 81 -16.00 -9.45 2.17
N SER A 82 -14.79 -9.72 2.69
CA SER A 82 -14.06 -8.78 3.55
C SER A 82 -13.77 -7.44 2.85
N ALA A 83 -13.30 -7.48 1.60
CA ALA A 83 -13.06 -6.27 0.80
C ALA A 83 -14.36 -5.47 0.60
N PHE A 84 -15.48 -6.15 0.32
CA PHE A 84 -16.79 -5.51 0.19
C PHE A 84 -17.25 -4.85 1.50
N ALA A 85 -17.05 -5.52 2.65
CA ALA A 85 -17.40 -4.96 3.96
C ALA A 85 -16.61 -3.67 4.26
N VAL A 86 -15.30 -3.66 4.00
CA VAL A 86 -14.45 -2.46 4.16
C VAL A 86 -14.88 -1.34 3.21
N TYR A 87 -15.18 -1.66 1.95
CA TYR A 87 -15.69 -0.69 0.98
C TYR A 87 -16.99 -0.03 1.46
N ARG A 88 -17.94 -0.83 1.97
CA ARG A 88 -19.21 -0.31 2.47
C ARG A 88 -19.01 0.57 3.71
N SER A 89 -18.16 0.14 4.65
CA SER A 89 -17.79 0.90 5.85
C SER A 89 -17.19 2.26 5.49
N ARG A 90 -16.23 2.28 4.56
CA ARG A 90 -15.63 3.52 4.05
C ARG A 90 -16.68 4.47 3.48
N ASN A 91 -17.62 3.98 2.67
CA ASN A 91 -18.65 4.83 2.07
C ASN A 91 -19.57 5.45 3.13
N LEU A 92 -19.92 4.71 4.18
CA LEU A 92 -20.74 5.24 5.29
C LEU A 92 -19.98 6.30 6.11
N LEU A 93 -18.69 6.07 6.39
CA LEU A 93 -17.86 7.05 7.10
C LEU A 93 -17.71 8.35 6.32
N LEU A 94 -17.59 8.27 5.00
CA LEU A 94 -17.53 9.45 4.14
C LEU A 94 -18.86 10.22 4.16
N GLN A 95 -20.01 9.53 4.13
CA GLN A 95 -21.32 10.18 4.27
C GLN A 95 -21.45 10.94 5.59
N HIS A 96 -21.05 10.34 6.71
CA HIS A 96 -21.07 11.02 8.02
C HIS A 96 -20.17 12.25 8.10
N LYS A 97 -19.00 12.26 7.43
CA LYS A 97 -18.16 13.46 7.36
C LYS A 97 -18.79 14.59 6.56
N GLN A 98 -19.53 14.29 5.49
CA GLN A 98 -20.18 15.30 4.65
C GLN A 98 -21.41 15.91 5.31
N THR A 99 -22.18 15.16 6.11
CA THR A 99 -23.36 15.70 6.83
C THR A 99 -22.99 16.60 8.01
N LYS A 100 -21.75 16.53 8.53
CA LYS A 100 -21.28 17.31 9.69
C LYS A 100 -20.37 18.49 9.33
N ALA A 101 -20.05 18.68 8.04
CA ALA A 101 -19.25 19.80 7.52
C ALA A 101 -20.18 20.85 6.92
#